data_AF-A0A7V9AX79-F1
#
_entry.id   AF-A0A7V9AX79-F1
#
_cell.length_a   1.000
_cell.length_b   1.000
_cell.length_c   1.000
_cell.angle_alpha   90.00
_cell.angle_beta   90.00
_cell.angle_gamma   90.00
#
_symmetry.space_group_name_H-M   'P 1'
#
loop_
_entity.id
_entity.type
_entity.pdbx_description
1 polymer ?
#
loop_
_entity_poly.entity_id
_entity_poly.type
_entity_poly.pdbx_seq_one_letter_code
_entity_poly.pdbx_strand_id
1 'polypeptide(L)'
;GDEYKFDAPKTVPSGKVAFEFENTGKEKHEMVVFMIKDDSKVKELLAMPQKEARKHVVVVGGTGAKPGETAEKPLQKNLSPGRYAMVCFLPAPDKPLTS
;
A
#
# COMPACT_ATOMS: atom_id res chain seq x y z
N GLY A 1 2.92 -11.14 6.86
CA GLY A 1 3.96 -10.13 6.61
C GLY A 1 4.44 -9.57 7.93
N ASP A 2 5.75 -9.39 8.11
CA ASP A 2 6.28 -8.67 9.29
C ASP A 2 5.67 -7.27 9.39
N GLU A 3 5.73 -6.67 10.58
CA GLU A 3 5.04 -5.43 10.98
C GLU A 3 5.23 -4.23 10.03
N TYR A 4 6.16 -4.27 9.06
CA TYR A 4 6.30 -3.21 8.04
C TYR A 4 6.58 -3.72 6.62
N LYS A 5 6.28 -5.00 6.32
CA LYS A 5 6.50 -5.59 4.99
C LYS A 5 5.25 -6.29 4.49
N PHE A 6 4.79 -5.86 3.33
CA PHE A 6 3.82 -6.63 2.54
C PHE A 6 4.55 -7.78 1.86
N ASP A 7 4.17 -9.00 2.19
CA ASP A 7 4.58 -10.18 1.43
C ASP A 7 3.62 -10.31 0.25
N ALA A 8 4.08 -9.91 -0.93
CA ALA A 8 3.27 -9.83 -2.14
C ALA A 8 4.11 -10.23 -3.37
N PRO A 9 3.47 -10.81 -4.41
CA PRO A 9 4.16 -11.15 -5.64
C PRO A 9 4.72 -9.90 -6.31
N LYS A 10 5.92 -10.03 -6.91
CA LYS A 10 6.58 -8.93 -7.63
C LYS A 10 5.80 -8.47 -8.88
N THR A 11 4.95 -9.34 -9.42
CA THR A 11 4.15 -9.09 -10.62
C THR A 11 2.79 -9.75 -10.47
N VAL A 12 1.75 -9.08 -10.95
CA VAL A 12 0.39 -9.61 -11.07
C VAL A 12 -0.09 -9.43 -12.50
N PRO A 13 -1.01 -10.27 -13.01
CA PRO A 13 -1.60 -10.05 -14.32
C PRO A 13 -2.34 -8.71 -14.37
N SER A 14 -2.31 -8.06 -15.53
CA SER A 14 -3.22 -6.95 -15.80
C SER A 14 -4.66 -7.44 -15.83
N GLY A 15 -5.61 -6.56 -15.52
CA GLY A 15 -7.03 -6.89 -15.47
C GLY A 15 -7.54 -7.01 -14.03
N LYS A 16 -8.57 -7.84 -13.82
CA LYS A 16 -9.19 -8.00 -12.50
C LYS A 16 -8.25 -8.74 -11.55
N VAL A 17 -7.81 -8.06 -10.51
CA VAL A 17 -6.99 -8.58 -9.42
C VAL A 17 -7.74 -8.37 -8.11
N ALA A 18 -7.73 -9.40 -7.26
CA ALA A 18 -8.20 -9.31 -5.88
C ALA A 18 -6.98 -9.33 -4.96
N PHE A 19 -6.83 -8.30 -4.13
CA PHE A 19 -5.82 -8.29 -3.07
C PHE A 19 -6.45 -8.72 -1.75
N GLU A 20 -6.04 -9.88 -1.27
CA GLU A 20 -6.33 -10.33 0.09
C GLU A 20 -5.28 -9.74 1.03
N PHE A 21 -5.73 -9.21 2.16
CA PHE A 21 -4.84 -8.56 3.12
C PHE A 21 -5.04 -9.17 4.50
N GLU A 22 -4.02 -9.88 4.97
CA GLU A 22 -3.94 -10.41 6.32
C GLU A 22 -2.92 -9.61 7.11
N ASN A 23 -3.31 -9.16 8.31
CA ASN A 23 -2.43 -8.47 9.22
C ASN A 23 -1.91 -9.44 10.30
N THR A 24 -0.74 -10.00 10.05
CA THR A 24 -0.03 -10.85 11.03
C THR A 24 0.84 -10.06 12.01
N GLY A 25 0.80 -8.73 11.97
CA GLY A 25 1.53 -7.84 12.87
C GLY A 25 0.80 -7.59 14.20
N LYS A 26 1.42 -6.82 15.10
CA LYS A 26 0.82 -6.45 16.40
C LYS A 26 0.11 -5.10 16.37
N GLU A 27 0.30 -4.33 15.30
CA GLU A 27 -0.31 -3.01 15.09
C GLU A 27 -1.40 -3.10 14.00
N LYS A 28 -2.33 -2.15 13.98
CA LYS A 28 -3.28 -2.03 12.87
C LYS A 28 -2.52 -1.58 11.62
N HIS A 29 -2.73 -2.29 10.51
CA HIS A 29 -2.18 -1.92 9.21
C HIS A 29 -3.26 -1.64 8.19
N GLU A 30 -2.93 -0.73 7.28
CA GLU A 30 -3.66 -0.54 6.04
C GLU A 30 -2.74 -0.84 4.86
N MET A 31 -3.32 -1.33 3.78
CA MET A 31 -2.68 -1.48 2.49
C MET A 31 -3.33 -0.50 1.53
N VAL A 32 -2.64 0.59 1.20
CA VAL A 32 -3.05 1.52 0.15
C VAL A 32 -2.23 1.22 -1.10
N VAL A 33 -2.93 0.92 -2.20
CA VAL A 33 -2.35 0.62 -3.51
C VAL A 33 -2.32 1.89 -4.35
N PHE A 34 -1.15 2.22 -4.88
CA PHE A 34 -0.92 3.34 -5.79
C PHE A 34 -0.41 2.84 -7.13
N MET A 35 -0.86 3.48 -8.21
CA MET A 35 -0.21 3.41 -9.51
C MET A 35 0.82 4.54 -9.59
N ILE A 36 2.05 4.23 -10.01
CA ILE A 36 3.10 5.22 -10.26
C ILE A 36 3.01 5.61 -11.74
N LYS A 37 2.85 6.91 -12.02
CA LYS A 37 2.56 7.44 -13.36
C LYS A 37 3.81 7.63 -14.22
N ASP A 38 4.97 7.65 -13.61
CA ASP A 38 6.27 7.91 -14.25
C ASP A 38 7.31 6.90 -13.73
N ASP A 39 8.60 7.19 -13.90
CA ASP A 39 9.72 6.35 -13.49
C ASP A 39 10.20 6.53 -12.04
N SER A 40 9.55 7.39 -11.23
CA SER A 40 9.94 7.65 -9.84
C SER A 40 10.02 6.38 -8.99
N LYS A 41 11.01 6.30 -8.11
CA LYS A 41 11.13 5.17 -7.17
C LYS A 41 10.27 5.43 -5.94
N VAL A 42 9.66 4.37 -5.40
CA VAL A 42 8.82 4.46 -4.19
C VAL A 42 9.54 5.16 -3.03
N LYS A 43 10.83 4.88 -2.83
CA LYS A 43 11.63 5.54 -1.78
C LYS A 43 11.73 7.06 -1.95
N GLU A 44 11.82 7.55 -3.19
CA GLU A 44 11.87 8.99 -3.47
C GLU A 44 10.50 9.63 -3.25
N LEU A 45 9.44 8.94 -3.66
CA LEU A 45 8.05 9.36 -3.43
C LEU A 45 7.69 9.45 -1.94
N LEU A 46 8.25 8.57 -1.10
CA LEU A 46 8.07 8.60 0.35
C LEU A 46 8.91 9.66 1.05
N ALA A 47 10.05 10.06 0.46
CA ALA A 47 10.95 11.05 1.04
C ALA A 47 10.54 12.50 0.70
N MET A 48 9.72 12.71 -0.33
CA MET A 48 9.26 14.04 -0.74
C MET A 48 7.96 14.46 -0.02
N PRO A 49 7.63 15.76 0.01
CA PRO A 49 6.39 16.23 0.60
C PRO A 49 5.16 15.57 -0.05
N GLN A 50 4.17 15.20 0.76
CA GLN A 50 2.98 14.47 0.29
C GLN A 50 2.27 15.16 -0.89
N LYS A 51 2.22 16.50 -0.90
CA LYS A 51 1.63 17.28 -1.99
C LYS A 51 2.36 17.08 -3.32
N GLU A 52 3.68 16.94 -3.29
CA GLU A 52 4.50 16.65 -4.47
C GLU A 52 4.35 15.19 -4.88
N ALA A 53 4.44 14.24 -3.94
CA ALA A 53 4.29 12.81 -4.22
C ALA A 53 2.97 12.48 -4.94
N ARG A 54 1.86 13.12 -4.53
CA ARG A 54 0.53 12.97 -5.15
C ARG A 54 0.49 13.34 -6.65
N LYS A 55 1.45 14.14 -7.14
CA LYS A 55 1.55 14.46 -8.58
C LYS A 55 2.08 13.28 -9.40
N HIS A 56 2.76 12.32 -8.77
CA HIS A 56 3.41 11.18 -9.42
C HIS A 56 2.61 9.88 -9.28
N VAL A 57 1.61 9.85 -8.40
CA VAL A 57 0.83 8.64 -8.13
C VAL A 57 -0.67 8.82 -8.33
N VAL A 58 -1.39 7.72 -8.51
CA VAL A 58 -2.85 7.65 -8.47
C VAL A 58 -3.24 6.62 -7.42
N VAL A 59 -4.14 6.99 -6.51
CA VAL A 59 -4.70 6.03 -5.54
C VAL A 59 -5.61 5.06 -6.30
N VAL A 60 -5.30 3.77 -6.23
CA VAL A 60 -6.09 2.69 -6.85
C VAL A 60 -7.17 2.24 -5.88
N GLY A 61 -6.81 2.09 -4.60
CA GLY A 61 -7.71 1.75 -3.51
C GLY A 61 -6.94 1.40 -2.25
N GLY A 62 -7.66 1.07 -1.19
CA GLY A 62 -7.05 0.62 0.05
C GLY A 62 -7.97 -0.28 0.84
N THR A 63 -7.37 -1.07 1.73
CA THR A 63 -8.05 -1.91 2.71
C THR A 63 -7.21 -1.96 3.99
N GLY A 64 -7.73 -2.51 5.08
CA GLY A 64 -6.98 -2.63 6.33
C GLY A 64 -7.56 -3.70 7.24
N ALA A 65 -6.76 -4.12 8.22
CA ALA A 65 -7.12 -5.15 9.18
C ALA A 65 -6.45 -4.89 10.53
N LYS A 66 -7.11 -5.28 11.63
CA LYS A 66 -6.50 -5.23 12.97
C LYS A 66 -5.50 -6.39 13.13
N PRO A 67 -4.68 -6.38 14.20
CA PRO A 67 -3.77 -7.49 14.49
C PRO A 67 -4.47 -8.85 14.52
N GLY A 68 -3.93 -9.81 13.78
CA GLY A 68 -4.45 -11.17 13.68
C GLY A 68 -5.71 -11.31 12.80
N GLU A 69 -6.17 -10.25 12.15
CA GLU A 69 -7.35 -10.29 11.28
C GLU A 69 -6.97 -10.26 9.80
N THR A 70 -7.86 -10.85 8.99
CA THR A 70 -7.91 -10.62 7.54
C THR A 70 -8.92 -9.52 7.26
N ALA A 71 -8.62 -8.65 6.28
CA ALA A 71 -9.55 -7.63 5.84
C ALA A 71 -10.89 -8.27 5.43
N GLU A 72 -11.99 -7.72 5.93
CA GLU A 72 -13.34 -8.29 5.75
C GLU A 72 -13.73 -8.51 4.29
N LYS A 73 -13.15 -7.71 3.37
CA LYS A 73 -13.35 -7.84 1.93
C LYS A 73 -12.03 -7.69 1.19
N PRO A 74 -11.76 -8.56 0.19
CA PRO A 74 -10.62 -8.37 -0.68
C PRO A 74 -10.76 -7.08 -1.48
N LEU A 75 -9.64 -6.38 -1.69
CA LEU A 75 -9.61 -5.20 -2.54
C LEU A 75 -9.62 -5.66 -4.00
N GLN A 76 -10.79 -5.58 -4.64
CA GLN A 76 -10.94 -5.94 -6.06
C GLN A 76 -10.70 -4.72 -6.95
N LYS A 77 -9.70 -4.80 -7.84
CA LYS A 77 -9.33 -3.71 -8.74
C LYS A 77 -8.99 -4.22 -10.13
N ASN A 78 -9.33 -3.41 -11.14
CA ASN A 78 -8.90 -3.64 -12.52
C ASN A 78 -7.60 -2.88 -12.75
N LEU A 79 -6.48 -3.59 -12.85
CA LEU A 79 -5.15 -3.01 -13.00
C LEU A 79 -4.78 -2.88 -14.47
N SER A 80 -4.41 -1.67 -14.88
CA SER A 80 -3.74 -1.45 -16.16
C SER A 80 -2.29 -1.94 -16.07
N PRO A 81 -1.63 -2.24 -17.20
CA PRO A 81 -0.17 -2.45 -17.20
C PRO A 81 0.55 -1.24 -16.61
N GLY A 82 1.47 -1.46 -15.66
CA GLY A 82 2.19 -0.38 -15.01
C GLY A 82 2.88 -0.78 -13.72
N ARG A 83 3.44 0.22 -13.02
CA ARG A 83 4.13 0.05 -11.75
C ARG A 83 3.21 0.43 -10.61
N TYR A 84 3.16 -0.41 -9.59
CA TYR A 84 2.30 -0.22 -8.43
C TYR A 84 3.11 -0.29 -7.13
N ALA A 85 2.65 0.44 -6.11
CA ALA A 85 3.22 0.44 -4.78
C ALA A 85 2.13 0.21 -3.74
N MET A 86 2.48 -0.51 -2.68
CA MET A 86 1.63 -0.73 -1.50
C MET A 86 2.27 -0.04 -0.31
N VAL A 87 1.52 0.84 0.36
CA VAL A 87 2.01 1.66 1.47
C VAL A 87 0.96 1.72 2.58
N CYS A 88 1.43 1.64 3.83
CA CYS A 88 0.64 1.93 5.04
C CYS A 88 0.99 3.34 5.52
N PHE A 89 -0.01 4.19 5.80
CA PHE A 89 0.21 5.55 6.33
C PHE A 89 -0.26 5.71 7.78
N LEU A 90 -0.78 4.65 8.39
CA LEU A 90 -1.10 4.69 9.81
C LEU A 90 0.17 4.99 10.61
N PRO A 91 0.13 5.95 11.54
CA PRO A 91 1.23 6.16 12.47
C PRO A 91 1.39 4.89 13.31
N ALA A 92 2.60 4.36 13.37
CA ALA A 92 2.92 3.34 14.35
C ALA A 92 2.79 3.98 15.75
N PRO A 93 2.05 3.41 16.71
CA PRO A 93 2.07 3.88 18.10
C PRO A 93 3.48 4.09 18.67
N ASP A 94 4.50 3.36 18.20
CA ASP A 94 5.90 3.52 18.60
C ASP A 94 6.70 4.60 17.82
N LYS A 95 6.13 5.19 16.76
CA LYS A 95 6.75 6.31 16.01
C LYS A 95 5.68 7.28 15.50
N PRO A 96 5.46 8.42 16.17
CA PRO A 96 4.60 9.46 15.61
C PRO A 96 5.21 9.95 14.28
N LEU A 97 4.35 10.19 13.28
CA LEU A 97 4.72 10.74 11.97
C LEU A 97 5.09 12.23 12.03
N THR A 98 5.73 12.66 13.11
CA THR A 98 6.05 14.06 13.40
C THR A 98 7.50 14.20 13.82
N SER A 99 8.33 14.65 12.88
CA SER A 99 9.15 15.85 13.05
C SER A 99 9.40 16.45 11.68
#